data_AF-A0A2V5SMD0-F1
#
_entry.id   AF-A0A2V5SMD0-F1
#
_cell.length_a   1.000
_cell.length_b   1.000
_cell.length_c   1.000
_cell.angle_alpha   90.00
_cell.angle_beta   90.00
_cell.angle_gamma   90.00
#
_symmetry.space_group_name_H-M   'P 1'
#
loop_
_entity.id
_entity.type
_entity.pdbx_description
1 polymer ?
#
loop_
_entity_poly.entity_id
_entity_poly.type
_entity_poly.pdbx_seq_one_letter_code
_entity_poly.pdbx_strand_id
1 'polypeptide(L)'
;MTVDGKVTTRNFSPVDFTSREDKLHLFRQRALADAVLIGRSTLVRDNVRLGLPQGELRERRTKRGQTAYPIRVIISNKGKIDNRLKIFQSDFSPIVIFSTKRMPRKYQQALQKVAALHLSDAQDVDLAAML
;
A
#
# COMPACT_ATOMS: atom_id res chain seq x y z
N MET A 1 -17.62 -1.68 -4.16
CA MET A 1 -17.82 -2.73 -5.20
C MET A 1 -19.09 -2.40 -5.95
N THR A 2 -19.22 -2.84 -7.20
CA THR A 2 -20.49 -2.77 -7.95
C THR A 2 -21.52 -3.72 -7.35
N VAL A 3 -22.80 -3.55 -7.72
CA VAL A 3 -23.92 -4.39 -7.24
C VAL A 3 -23.71 -5.88 -7.57
N ASP A 4 -23.06 -6.19 -8.68
CA ASP A 4 -22.75 -7.57 -9.10
C ASP A 4 -21.40 -8.09 -8.56
N GLY A 5 -20.82 -7.39 -7.58
CA GLY A 5 -19.65 -7.84 -6.84
C GLY A 5 -18.30 -7.57 -7.49
N LYS A 6 -18.21 -6.68 -8.48
CA LYS A 6 -16.93 -6.37 -9.14
C LYS A 6 -16.22 -5.21 -8.44
N VAL A 7 -14.90 -5.34 -8.35
CA VAL A 7 -14.00 -4.32 -7.78
C VAL A 7 -13.22 -3.55 -8.86
N THR A 8 -13.31 -3.99 -10.12
CA THR A 8 -12.64 -3.38 -11.27
C THR A 8 -13.33 -3.82 -12.58
N THR A 9 -12.96 -3.21 -13.72
CA THR A 9 -13.46 -3.63 -15.04
C THR A 9 -12.77 -4.91 -15.52
N ARG A 10 -13.32 -5.54 -16.58
CA ARG A 10 -12.72 -6.71 -17.24
C ARG A 10 -11.26 -6.49 -17.68
N ASN A 11 -10.93 -5.26 -18.08
CA ASN A 11 -9.60 -4.88 -18.55
C ASN A 11 -8.70 -4.37 -17.42
N PHE A 12 -9.16 -4.47 -16.16
CA PHE A 12 -8.44 -4.01 -14.97
C PHE A 12 -8.01 -2.55 -15.02
N SER A 13 -8.82 -1.72 -15.68
CA SER A 13 -8.59 -0.28 -15.75
C SER A 13 -8.84 0.35 -14.37
N PRO A 14 -8.17 1.47 -14.05
CA PRO A 14 -8.55 2.29 -12.91
C PRO A 14 -10.02 2.68 -13.01
N VAL A 15 -10.76 2.49 -11.92
CA VAL A 15 -12.19 2.75 -11.85
C VAL A 15 -12.50 3.65 -10.67
N ASP A 16 -13.56 4.42 -10.83
CA ASP A 16 -14.06 5.32 -9.80
C ASP A 16 -15.54 5.04 -9.54
N PHE A 17 -15.82 3.86 -8.96
CA PHE A 17 -17.19 3.43 -8.70
C PHE A 17 -17.85 4.18 -7.54
N THR A 18 -17.07 4.83 -6.68
CA THR A 18 -17.56 5.31 -5.39
C THR A 18 -17.77 6.82 -5.37
N SER A 19 -18.68 7.25 -4.51
CA SER A 19 -19.00 8.67 -4.37
C SER A 19 -17.86 9.44 -3.68
N ARG A 20 -17.96 10.76 -3.72
CA ARG A 20 -17.06 11.62 -2.94
C ARG A 20 -17.10 11.28 -1.44
N GLU A 21 -18.29 11.06 -0.87
CA GLU A 21 -18.42 10.78 0.56
C GLU A 21 -17.78 9.43 0.94
N ASP A 22 -17.90 8.42 0.08
CA ASP A 22 -17.24 7.12 0.30
C ASP A 22 -15.71 7.27 0.33
N LYS A 23 -15.13 8.09 -0.56
CA LYS A 23 -13.69 8.39 -0.52
C LYS A 23 -13.29 9.13 0.75
N LEU A 24 -14.11 10.07 1.22
CA LEU A 24 -13.87 10.76 2.49
C LEU A 24 -13.91 9.76 3.65
N HIS A 25 -14.87 8.84 3.64
CA HIS A 25 -14.96 7.76 4.61
C HIS A 25 -13.70 6.87 4.60
N LEU A 26 -13.21 6.46 3.41
CA LEU A 26 -11.95 5.74 3.26
C LEU A 26 -10.77 6.48 3.91
N PHE A 27 -10.67 7.81 3.72
CA PHE A 27 -9.60 8.59 4.35
C PHE A 27 -9.75 8.66 5.86
N ARG A 28 -10.98 8.78 6.39
CA ARG A 28 -11.24 8.73 7.83
C ARG A 28 -10.79 7.39 8.43
N GLN A 29 -11.12 6.26 7.80
CA GLN A 29 -10.67 4.93 8.24
C GLN A 29 -9.15 4.80 8.16
N ARG A 30 -8.55 5.23 7.05
CA ARG A 30 -7.09 5.26 6.88
C ARG A 30 -6.41 6.08 7.97
N ALA A 31 -7.03 7.16 8.44
CA ALA A 31 -6.46 8.00 9.48
C ALA A 31 -6.49 7.37 10.88
N LEU A 32 -7.26 6.30 11.10
CA LEU A 32 -7.28 5.57 12.36
C LEU A 32 -6.22 4.45 12.38
N ALA A 33 -5.93 3.85 11.23
CA ALA A 33 -5.00 2.71 11.12
C ALA A 33 -3.53 3.10 11.31
N ASP A 34 -2.73 2.18 11.86
CA ASP A 34 -1.27 2.36 11.94
C ASP A 34 -0.56 2.04 10.62
N ALA A 35 -1.14 1.14 9.82
CA ALA A 35 -0.63 0.73 8.52
C ALA A 35 -1.74 0.55 7.47
N VAL A 36 -1.39 0.74 6.21
CA VAL A 36 -2.24 0.42 5.05
C VAL A 36 -1.52 -0.57 4.17
N LEU A 37 -2.15 -1.72 3.95
CA LEU A 37 -1.61 -2.83 3.20
C LEU A 37 -2.21 -2.88 1.79
N ILE A 38 -1.35 -3.09 0.79
CA ILE A 38 -1.76 -3.25 -0.61
C ILE A 38 -1.00 -4.41 -1.28
N GLY A 39 -1.72 -5.19 -2.09
CA GLY A 39 -1.11 -6.19 -2.96
C GLY A 39 -0.42 -5.55 -4.17
N ARG A 40 0.68 -6.15 -4.64
CA ARG A 40 1.45 -5.64 -5.79
C ARG A 40 0.62 -5.44 -7.06
N SER A 41 -0.35 -6.32 -7.35
CA SER A 41 -1.17 -6.19 -8.56
C SER A 41 -2.02 -4.91 -8.55
N THR A 42 -2.65 -4.62 -7.41
CA THR A 42 -3.43 -3.39 -7.19
C THR A 42 -2.53 -2.16 -7.22
N LEU A 43 -1.37 -2.23 -6.55
CA LEU A 43 -0.41 -1.13 -6.55
C LEU A 43 0.05 -0.73 -7.96
N VAL A 44 0.35 -1.71 -8.83
CA VAL A 44 0.80 -1.47 -10.20
C VAL A 44 -0.33 -0.88 -11.05
N ARG A 45 -1.55 -1.37 -10.90
CA ARG A 45 -2.71 -0.92 -11.70
C ARG A 45 -3.19 0.47 -11.31
N ASP A 46 -3.28 0.73 -10.01
CA ASP A 46 -3.85 1.98 -9.51
C ASP A 46 -2.78 3.07 -9.32
N ASN A 47 -1.50 2.70 -9.27
CA ASN A 47 -0.35 3.58 -9.13
C ASN A 47 -0.55 4.64 -8.03
N VAL A 48 -0.93 4.18 -6.83
CA VAL A 48 -1.33 5.03 -5.69
C VAL A 48 -0.16 5.44 -4.80
N ARG A 49 -0.34 6.52 -4.03
CA ARG A 49 0.63 6.98 -3.00
C ARG A 49 0.35 6.46 -1.58
N LEU A 50 -0.89 6.03 -1.32
CA LEU A 50 -1.41 5.65 0.01
C LEU A 50 -1.30 6.73 1.11
N GLY A 51 -1.31 8.02 0.73
CA GLY A 51 -1.27 9.13 1.70
C GLY A 51 -2.63 9.48 2.33
N LEU A 52 -2.63 10.49 3.19
CA LEU A 52 -3.81 11.15 3.75
C LEU A 52 -3.87 12.58 3.22
N PRO A 53 -4.76 12.92 2.27
CA PRO A 53 -4.75 14.24 1.64
C PRO A 53 -5.20 15.36 2.59
N GLN A 54 -6.13 15.09 3.52
CA GLN A 54 -6.68 16.09 4.43
C GLN A 54 -5.74 16.38 5.60
N GLY A 55 -5.38 17.66 5.78
CA GLY A 55 -4.51 18.11 6.88
C GLY A 55 -5.08 17.81 8.25
N GLU A 56 -6.37 18.05 8.44
CA GLU A 56 -7.07 17.80 9.70
C GLU A 56 -6.94 16.34 10.18
N LEU A 57 -7.02 15.37 9.26
CA LEU A 57 -6.85 13.95 9.61
C LEU A 57 -5.43 13.66 10.12
N ARG A 58 -4.41 14.32 9.56
CA ARG A 58 -3.01 14.18 9.99
C ARG A 58 -2.81 14.80 11.36
N GLU A 59 -3.36 15.99 11.59
CA GLU A 59 -3.32 16.65 12.90
C GLU A 59 -4.00 15.83 13.99
N ARG A 60 -5.17 15.24 13.68
CA ARG A 60 -5.88 14.34 14.60
C ARG A 60 -5.04 13.12 14.97
N ARG A 61 -4.25 12.56 14.04
CA ARG A 61 -3.30 11.47 14.33
C ARG A 61 -2.19 11.93 15.28
N THR A 62 -1.55 13.05 14.96
CA THR A 62 -0.47 13.60 15.77
C THR A 62 -0.94 13.94 17.19
N LYS A 63 -2.16 14.49 17.35
CA LYS A 63 -2.77 14.75 18.67
C LYS A 63 -3.00 13.49 19.51
N ARG A 64 -3.13 12.32 18.87
CA ARG A 64 -3.22 11.01 19.55
C ARG A 64 -1.85 10.35 19.77
N GLY A 65 -0.74 11.04 19.45
CA GLY A 65 0.62 10.49 19.56
C GLY A 65 1.03 9.56 18.42
N GLN A 66 0.23 9.45 17.35
CA GLN A 66 0.58 8.67 16.16
C GLN A 66 1.40 9.53 15.17
N THR A 67 2.11 8.87 14.25
CA THR A 67 2.72 9.54 13.09
C THR A 67 1.63 10.18 12.21
N ALA A 68 1.96 11.29 11.54
CA ALA A 68 1.02 12.02 10.67
C ALA A 68 0.42 11.18 9.53
N TYR A 69 1.10 10.10 9.13
CA TYR A 69 0.69 9.17 8.09
C TYR A 69 0.83 7.72 8.55
N PRO A 70 -0.09 6.81 8.16
CA PRO A 70 0.08 5.37 8.37
C PRO A 70 1.28 4.82 7.59
N ILE A 71 1.87 3.74 8.08
CA ILE A 71 2.90 2.95 7.39
C ILE A 71 2.30 2.40 6.09
N ARG A 72 3.08 2.40 5.01
CA ARG A 72 2.65 1.91 3.70
C ARG A 72 3.23 0.51 3.48
N VAL A 73 2.38 -0.51 3.49
CA VAL A 73 2.80 -1.92 3.42
C VAL A 73 2.46 -2.50 2.04
N ILE A 74 3.44 -3.09 1.37
CA ILE A 74 3.28 -3.74 0.07
C ILE A 74 3.52 -5.24 0.22
N ILE A 75 2.62 -6.05 -0.34
CA ILE A 75 2.73 -7.52 -0.31
C ILE A 75 2.85 -8.08 -1.72
N SER A 76 3.85 -8.96 -1.92
CA SER A 76 4.09 -9.59 -3.20
C SER A 76 4.93 -10.86 -3.09
N ASN A 77 4.37 -12.04 -3.37
CA ASN A 77 5.13 -13.29 -3.30
C ASN A 77 6.39 -13.29 -4.18
N LYS A 78 6.33 -12.72 -5.40
CA LYS A 78 7.45 -12.69 -6.37
C LYS A 78 8.24 -11.38 -6.38
N GLY A 79 7.86 -10.40 -5.56
CA GLY A 79 8.58 -9.12 -5.42
C GLY A 79 8.95 -8.29 -6.68
N LYS A 80 8.40 -8.51 -7.88
CA LYS A 80 8.80 -7.79 -9.11
C LYS A 80 8.27 -6.34 -9.19
N ILE A 81 8.42 -5.53 -8.15
CA ILE A 81 7.79 -4.21 -8.01
C ILE A 81 8.71 -3.14 -8.61
N ASP A 82 8.18 -2.28 -9.48
CA ASP A 82 8.94 -1.17 -10.05
C ASP A 82 9.10 -0.05 -9.01
N ASN A 83 10.34 0.35 -8.73
CA ASN A 83 10.65 1.43 -7.79
C ASN A 83 10.31 2.83 -8.33
N ARG A 84 9.84 2.94 -9.57
CA ARG A 84 9.35 4.18 -10.19
C ARG A 84 7.88 4.48 -9.91
N LEU A 85 7.14 3.58 -9.28
CA LEU A 85 5.72 3.78 -8.93
C LEU A 85 5.55 4.97 -7.98
N LYS A 86 4.38 5.64 -8.04
CA LYS A 86 4.10 6.86 -7.27
C LYS A 86 4.27 6.69 -5.76
N ILE A 87 4.09 5.48 -5.23
CA ILE A 87 4.32 5.19 -3.81
C ILE A 87 5.76 5.49 -3.37
N PHE A 88 6.75 5.25 -4.24
CA PHE A 88 8.17 5.47 -3.95
C PHE A 88 8.64 6.89 -4.28
N GLN A 89 7.81 7.70 -4.94
CA GLN A 89 8.09 9.11 -5.28
C GLN A 89 7.71 10.06 -4.14
N SER A 90 7.40 9.54 -2.96
CA SER A 90 7.03 10.34 -1.80
C SER A 90 7.58 9.67 -0.55
N ASP A 91 8.22 10.46 0.31
CA ASP A 91 8.96 10.05 1.50
C ASP A 91 8.23 10.38 2.83
N PHE A 92 6.99 10.90 2.74
CA PHE A 92 6.20 11.33 3.90
C PHE A 92 5.85 10.23 4.93
N SER A 93 6.07 8.95 4.61
CA SER A 93 5.79 7.82 5.49
C SER A 93 6.68 6.62 5.16
N PRO A 94 7.10 5.79 6.13
CA PRO A 94 7.83 4.56 5.86
C PRO A 94 7.10 3.63 4.87
N ILE A 95 7.88 2.92 4.07
CA ILE A 95 7.38 1.84 3.21
C ILE A 95 7.99 0.52 3.70
N VAL A 96 7.14 -0.48 3.90
CA VAL A 96 7.54 -1.85 4.26
C VAL A 96 7.07 -2.79 3.15
N ILE A 97 7.95 -3.68 2.69
CA ILE A 97 7.64 -4.65 1.65
C ILE A 97 7.83 -6.05 2.22
N PHE A 98 6.76 -6.84 2.20
CA PHE A 98 6.80 -8.26 2.50
C PHE A 98 6.76 -9.06 1.20
N SER A 99 7.76 -9.91 1.03
CA SER A 99 7.93 -10.78 -0.13
C SER A 99 8.62 -12.06 0.30
N THR A 100 8.81 -12.98 -0.66
CA THR A 100 9.63 -14.18 -0.46
C THR A 100 10.99 -14.04 -1.13
N LYS A 101 11.93 -14.94 -0.83
CA LYS A 101 13.23 -15.05 -1.53
C LYS A 101 13.11 -15.36 -3.03
N ARG A 102 11.90 -15.65 -3.54
CA ARG A 102 11.61 -15.71 -4.99
C ARG A 102 11.72 -14.35 -5.68
N MET A 103 11.81 -13.24 -4.93
CA MET A 103 12.09 -11.92 -5.49
C MET A 103 13.46 -11.92 -6.17
N PRO A 104 13.56 -11.56 -7.47
CA PRO A 104 14.86 -11.49 -8.14
C PRO A 104 15.78 -10.43 -7.50
N ARG A 105 17.08 -10.72 -7.40
CA ARG A 105 18.09 -9.85 -6.74
C ARG A 105 18.07 -8.40 -7.22
N LYS A 106 17.84 -8.17 -8.51
CA LYS A 106 17.69 -6.82 -9.09
C LYS A 106 16.62 -5.99 -8.38
N TYR A 107 15.47 -6.58 -8.08
CA TYR A 107 14.38 -5.89 -7.38
C TYR A 107 14.71 -5.69 -5.90
N GLN A 108 15.34 -6.68 -5.26
CA GLN A 108 15.78 -6.55 -3.86
C GLN A 108 16.70 -5.33 -3.69
N GLN A 109 17.76 -5.25 -4.51
CA GLN A 109 18.74 -4.16 -4.49
C GLN A 109 18.11 -2.79 -4.79
N ALA A 110 17.13 -2.75 -5.71
CA ALA A 110 16.45 -1.51 -6.05
C ALA A 110 15.50 -1.04 -4.95
N LEU A 111 14.78 -1.97 -4.30
CA LEU A 111 13.75 -1.67 -3.31
C LEU A 111 14.31 -1.44 -1.90
N GLN A 112 15.41 -2.11 -1.52
CA GLN A 112 16.09 -1.89 -0.24
C GLN A 112 16.56 -0.43 -0.03
N LYS A 113 16.73 0.32 -1.12
CA LYS A 113 17.11 1.75 -1.07
C LYS A 113 15.97 2.68 -0.70
N VAL A 114 14.72 2.23 -0.85
CA VAL A 114 13.52 3.07 -0.74
C VAL A 114 12.46 2.50 0.21
N ALA A 115 12.65 1.28 0.72
CA ALA A 115 11.73 0.59 1.61
C ALA A 115 12.45 -0.43 2.49
N ALA A 116 11.89 -0.70 3.66
CA ALA A 116 12.27 -1.85 4.47
C ALA A 116 11.78 -3.14 3.80
N LEU A 117 12.69 -4.06 3.52
CA LEU A 117 12.39 -5.30 2.78
C LEU A 117 12.47 -6.52 3.70
N HIS A 118 11.36 -7.21 3.89
CA HIS A 118 11.25 -8.46 4.63
C HIS A 118 11.04 -9.62 3.65
N LEU A 119 11.98 -10.58 3.67
CA LEU A 119 11.97 -11.74 2.78
C LEU A 119 11.82 -13.03 3.59
N SER A 120 10.79 -13.82 3.29
CA SER A 120 10.63 -15.17 3.83
C SER A 120 11.17 -16.26 2.90
N ASP A 121 11.53 -17.41 3.45
CA ASP A 121 11.92 -18.62 2.71
C ASP A 121 10.75 -19.39 2.11
N ALA A 122 9.52 -19.08 2.54
CA ALA A 122 8.30 -19.72 2.06
C ALA A 122 8.00 -19.40 0.59
N GLN A 123 7.14 -20.19 -0.04
CA GLN A 123 6.73 -19.93 -1.43
C GLN A 123 5.83 -18.69 -1.56
N ASP A 124 5.03 -18.43 -0.53
CA ASP A 124 4.09 -17.33 -0.44
C ASP A 124 4.31 -16.55 0.86
N VAL A 125 3.88 -15.29 0.87
CA VAL A 125 3.91 -14.48 2.09
C VAL A 125 2.84 -15.01 3.05
N ASP A 126 3.27 -15.43 4.23
CA ASP A 126 2.37 -15.80 5.32
C ASP A 126 1.86 -14.53 6.00
N LEU A 127 0.59 -14.20 5.77
CA LEU A 127 -0.04 -13.01 6.34
C LEU A 127 -0.28 -13.13 7.85
N ALA A 128 -0.50 -14.35 8.36
CA ALA A 128 -0.74 -14.56 9.77
C ALA A 128 0.57 -14.36 10.56
N ALA A 129 1.68 -14.86 10.03
CA ALA A 129 3.01 -14.66 10.62
C ALA A 129 3.56 -13.22 10.50
N MET A 130 2.88 -12.33 9.76
CA MET A 130 3.26 -10.92 9.66
C MET A 130 2.72 -10.05 10.81
N LEU A 131 1.67 -10.50 11.50
CA LEU A 131 0.96 -9.77 12.56
C LEU A 131 1.45 -10.17 13.95
#